data_AF-A0A8S9YU68-F1
#
_entry.id   AF-A0A8S9YU68-F1
#
_cell.length_a   1.000
_cell.length_b   1.000
_cell.length_c   1.000
_cell.angle_alpha   90.00
_cell.angle_beta   90.00
_cell.angle_gamma   90.00
#
_symmetry.space_group_name_H-M   'P 1'
#
loop_
_entity.id
_entity.type
_entity.pdbx_description
1 polymer ?
#
loop_
_entity_poly.entity_id
_entity_poly.type
_entity_poly.pdbx_seq_one_letter_code
_entity_poly.pdbx_strand_id
1 'polypeptide(L)'
;MQVIRSVESHFSVGEMLRVISAVTNQDVNNDVFSKPDKMDEVMWQLVHIYFDMPPKPFKRIYLLVLLNRVCEDLLFPQPFYSSDFGEGRDKKKWMALFSYILKFIQFKFSFKDGLKIYSDALSDKSEYRRLCEAVITQQEKLETKRSEMRIKQQKIEQLTGRLDELRSLREKKESACDALDNRLISLKNANVVCSEHIDSLRNENAELETECETVSNMILQSVQTIPESIGRLKDSLNEVEADMHNLFETLNSVIERITVFQHSESILDQLKECLDRIYLQLDKYKSLKQQEKAEESELERDVAELKKKQLEKEAFNRTLSDLQNQSMRQKLLLANKKKVLQTKRKEFIKEIEAIKAETQEYQLHFNRIQQKTYHLEGDIKIGEVENSKLERQLQLIDKLGHHLADIHSILRGLD
;
A
#
# COMPACT_ATOMS: atom_id res chain seq x y z
N MET A 1 84.71 38.75 -131.03
CA MET A 1 84.94 39.04 -132.46
C MET A 1 86.44 38.99 -132.75
N GLN A 2 86.98 37.79 -132.92
CA GLN A 2 88.38 37.51 -133.25
C GLN A 2 88.41 36.34 -134.25
N VAL A 3 87.69 36.47 -135.38
CA VAL A 3 87.53 35.34 -136.34
C VAL A 3 87.53 35.81 -137.81
N ILE A 4 88.26 36.87 -138.16
CA ILE A 4 88.61 37.14 -139.57
C ILE A 4 90.07 37.62 -139.61
N ARG A 5 91.00 36.78 -139.16
CA ARG A 5 92.45 37.03 -139.30
C ARG A 5 93.21 35.93 -140.02
N SER A 6 92.53 34.99 -140.65
CA SER A 6 93.17 34.13 -141.63
C SER A 6 92.23 33.86 -142.80
N VAL A 7 92.82 33.43 -143.90
CA VAL A 7 92.24 33.09 -145.18
C VAL A 7 92.13 34.25 -146.18
N GLU A 8 93.26 34.48 -146.88
CA GLU A 8 93.38 34.97 -148.26
C GLU A 8 92.62 34.07 -149.27
N SER A 9 91.41 33.61 -148.93
CA SER A 9 90.47 33.01 -149.89
C SER A 9 89.47 34.09 -150.26
N HIS A 10 89.78 34.81 -151.33
CA HIS A 10 88.75 35.54 -152.04
C HIS A 10 87.77 34.52 -152.62
N PHE A 11 86.46 34.76 -152.47
CA PHE A 11 85.50 33.98 -153.24
C PHE A 11 85.89 34.09 -154.72
N SER A 12 85.86 32.98 -155.45
CA SER A 12 85.89 33.06 -156.90
C SER A 12 84.68 33.85 -157.40
N VAL A 13 84.77 34.43 -158.59
CA VAL A 13 83.65 35.18 -159.21
C VAL A 13 82.36 34.35 -159.20
N GLY A 14 82.44 33.06 -159.54
CA GLY A 14 81.28 32.16 -159.55
C GLY A 14 80.73 31.82 -158.15
N GLU A 15 81.56 31.83 -157.11
CA GLU A 15 81.08 31.72 -155.73
C GLU A 15 80.40 33.02 -155.28
N MET A 16 80.98 34.18 -155.59
CA MET A 16 80.35 35.46 -155.25
C MET A 16 78.96 35.56 -155.89
N LEU A 17 78.81 35.24 -157.18
CA LEU A 17 77.52 35.28 -157.85
C LEU A 17 76.50 34.36 -157.18
N ARG A 18 76.87 33.12 -156.84
CA ARG A 18 75.97 32.18 -156.14
C ARG A 18 75.51 32.71 -154.79
N VAL A 19 76.43 33.26 -153.98
CA VAL A 19 76.09 33.79 -152.65
C VAL A 19 75.24 35.05 -152.78
N ILE A 20 75.58 35.94 -153.71
CA ILE A 20 74.79 37.14 -153.99
C ILE A 20 73.37 36.73 -154.41
N SER A 21 73.22 35.80 -155.36
CA SER A 21 71.89 35.36 -155.80
C SER A 21 71.07 34.75 -154.66
N ALA A 22 71.70 33.95 -153.80
CA ALA A 22 71.03 33.34 -152.64
C ALA A 22 70.62 34.37 -151.57
N VAL A 23 71.43 35.41 -151.37
CA VAL A 23 71.22 36.43 -150.34
C VAL A 23 70.24 37.50 -150.81
N THR A 24 70.28 37.88 -152.09
CA THR A 24 69.41 38.91 -152.68
C THR A 24 68.11 38.34 -153.25
N ASN A 25 67.99 37.01 -153.38
CA ASN A 25 66.90 36.32 -154.08
C ASN A 25 66.70 36.80 -155.54
N GLN A 26 67.80 37.14 -156.23
CA GLN A 26 67.80 37.59 -157.62
C GLN A 26 68.84 36.81 -158.44
N ASP A 27 68.55 36.49 -159.71
CA ASP A 27 69.53 35.82 -160.56
C ASP A 27 70.53 36.83 -161.11
N VAL A 28 71.79 36.74 -160.68
CA VAL A 28 72.84 37.71 -160.98
C VAL A 28 73.72 37.19 -162.11
N ASN A 29 73.63 37.83 -163.28
CA ASN A 29 74.39 37.47 -164.48
C ASN A 29 75.91 37.62 -164.34
N ASN A 30 76.67 36.82 -165.10
CA ASN A 30 78.15 36.85 -165.12
C ASN A 30 78.76 38.22 -165.52
N ASP A 31 78.00 39.09 -166.20
CA ASP A 31 78.47 40.41 -166.65
C ASP A 31 78.47 41.48 -165.56
N VAL A 32 77.98 41.16 -164.35
CA VAL A 32 77.80 42.12 -163.24
C VAL A 32 79.11 42.73 -162.76
N PHE A 33 80.18 41.95 -162.64
CA PHE A 33 81.51 42.48 -162.27
C PHE A 33 82.25 43.15 -163.45
N SER A 34 81.67 43.07 -164.66
CA SER A 34 82.21 43.73 -165.85
C SER A 34 81.61 45.13 -166.07
N LYS A 35 80.44 45.42 -165.47
CA LYS A 35 79.70 46.68 -165.63
C LYS A 35 79.66 47.47 -164.32
N PRO A 36 80.26 48.69 -164.27
CA PRO A 36 80.31 49.53 -163.07
C PRO A 36 78.95 49.75 -162.37
N ASP A 37 77.89 50.06 -163.12
CA ASP A 37 76.58 50.38 -162.53
C ASP A 37 75.90 49.16 -161.91
N LYS A 38 76.02 47.98 -162.54
CA LYS A 38 75.50 46.72 -161.99
C LYS A 38 76.22 46.34 -160.70
N MET A 39 77.53 46.59 -160.64
CA MET A 39 78.32 46.31 -159.46
C MET A 39 77.96 47.23 -158.29
N ASP A 40 77.67 48.51 -158.56
CA ASP A 40 77.17 49.46 -157.56
C ASP A 40 75.79 49.04 -157.02
N GLU A 41 74.88 48.63 -157.91
CA GLU A 41 73.52 48.20 -157.55
C GLU A 41 73.53 46.94 -156.68
N VAL A 42 74.31 45.93 -157.06
CA VAL A 42 74.44 44.70 -156.27
C VAL A 42 75.10 44.97 -154.92
N MET A 43 76.12 45.82 -154.88
CA MET A 43 76.74 46.22 -153.61
C MET A 43 75.76 46.95 -152.70
N TRP A 44 74.91 47.82 -153.27
CA TRP A 44 73.85 48.50 -152.52
C TRP A 44 72.86 47.52 -151.88
N GLN A 45 72.43 46.49 -152.60
CA GLN A 45 71.56 45.45 -152.05
C GLN A 45 72.25 44.71 -150.89
N LEU A 46 73.53 44.33 -151.04
CA LEU A 46 74.27 43.64 -149.98
C LEU A 46 74.43 44.49 -148.72
N VAL A 47 74.71 45.79 -148.87
CA VAL A 47 74.82 46.72 -147.75
C VAL A 47 73.49 46.86 -147.00
N HIS A 48 72.36 46.88 -147.71
CA HIS A 48 71.04 46.87 -147.08
C HIS A 48 70.82 45.62 -146.23
N ILE A 49 71.23 44.45 -146.72
CA ILE A 49 71.14 43.19 -145.99
C ILE A 49 72.09 43.16 -144.80
N TYR A 50 73.30 43.73 -144.95
CA TYR A 50 74.26 43.85 -143.86
C TYR A 50 73.66 44.55 -142.63
N PHE A 51 73.01 45.70 -142.85
CA PHE A 51 72.42 46.53 -141.78
C PHE A 51 70.95 46.22 -141.45
N ASP A 52 70.33 45.19 -142.05
CA ASP A 52 68.88 44.93 -141.97
C ASP A 52 68.01 46.16 -142.32
N MET A 53 68.43 46.92 -143.33
CA MET A 53 67.69 48.09 -143.79
C MET A 53 66.64 47.73 -144.85
N PRO A 54 65.43 48.31 -144.81
CA PRO A 54 64.42 48.11 -145.86
C PRO A 54 64.95 48.59 -147.23
N PRO A 55 64.60 47.93 -148.36
CA PRO A 55 65.13 48.28 -149.67
C PRO A 55 64.76 49.72 -150.07
N LYS A 56 65.76 50.49 -150.52
CA LYS A 56 65.61 51.89 -150.96
C LYS A 56 66.16 52.08 -152.37
N PRO A 57 65.69 53.08 -153.15
CA PRO A 57 66.24 53.41 -154.46
C PRO A 57 67.74 53.71 -154.36
N PHE A 58 68.50 53.19 -155.31
CA PHE A 58 69.96 53.35 -155.34
C PHE A 58 70.37 54.83 -155.40
N LYS A 59 71.24 55.24 -154.47
CA LYS A 59 71.86 56.58 -154.45
C LYS A 59 73.35 56.44 -154.12
N ARG A 60 74.21 56.71 -155.10
CA ARG A 60 75.66 56.51 -155.03
C ARG A 60 76.33 57.22 -153.83
N ILE A 61 75.86 58.41 -153.45
CA ILE A 61 76.42 59.15 -152.30
C ILE A 61 76.19 58.44 -150.96
N TYR A 62 75.05 57.76 -150.81
CA TYR A 62 74.76 56.98 -149.60
C TYR A 62 75.50 55.64 -149.61
N LEU A 63 75.69 55.04 -150.81
CA LEU A 63 76.49 53.82 -150.93
C LEU A 63 77.92 54.06 -150.42
N LEU A 64 78.57 55.16 -150.79
CA LEU A 64 79.92 55.49 -150.32
C LEU A 64 80.01 55.58 -148.79
N VAL A 65 79.07 56.28 -148.14
CA VAL A 65 79.05 56.43 -146.67
C VAL A 65 78.86 55.08 -145.99
N LEU A 66 77.90 54.29 -146.47
CA LEU A 66 77.61 52.97 -145.90
C LEU A 66 78.74 51.97 -146.17
N LEU A 67 79.39 52.05 -147.33
CA LEU A 67 80.55 51.22 -147.63
C LEU A 67 81.71 51.49 -146.68
N ASN A 68 82.02 52.76 -146.43
CA ASN A 68 83.06 53.10 -145.45
C ASN A 68 82.69 52.64 -144.04
N ARG A 69 81.40 52.69 -143.67
CA ARG A 69 80.95 52.11 -142.40
C ARG A 69 81.14 50.59 -142.35
N VAL A 70 80.80 49.88 -143.42
CA VAL A 70 81.04 48.44 -143.54
C VAL A 70 82.53 48.12 -143.52
N CYS A 71 83.37 48.95 -144.14
CA CYS A 71 84.82 48.80 -144.08
C CYS A 71 85.34 48.95 -142.64
N GLU A 72 84.85 49.92 -141.88
CA GLU A 72 85.16 50.05 -140.45
C GLU A 72 84.69 48.81 -139.66
N ASP A 73 83.43 48.41 -139.84
CA ASP A 73 82.82 47.31 -139.09
C ASP A 73 83.48 45.95 -139.39
N LEU A 74 83.94 45.74 -140.63
CA LEU A 74 84.65 44.54 -141.07
C LEU A 74 86.18 44.64 -141.00
N LEU A 75 86.72 45.77 -140.52
CA LEU A 75 88.16 46.06 -140.50
C LEU A 75 88.82 45.89 -141.88
N PHE A 76 88.11 46.27 -142.94
CA PHE A 76 88.63 46.24 -144.31
C PHE A 76 89.73 47.31 -144.47
N PRO A 77 90.92 46.96 -145.00
CA PRO A 77 92.13 47.77 -144.86
C PRO A 77 92.16 49.04 -145.72
N GLN A 78 91.25 49.20 -146.67
CA GLN A 78 91.25 50.33 -147.61
C GLN A 78 89.88 51.02 -147.66
N PRO A 79 89.75 52.29 -147.24
CA PRO A 79 88.50 53.03 -147.36
C PRO A 79 88.17 53.32 -148.83
N PHE A 80 86.88 53.53 -149.11
CA PHE A 80 86.38 53.94 -150.43
C PHE A 80 86.26 55.47 -150.50
N TYR A 81 86.55 56.01 -151.68
CA TYR A 81 86.39 57.41 -152.04
C TYR A 81 85.54 57.53 -153.30
N SER A 82 85.08 58.73 -153.65
CA SER A 82 84.30 58.96 -154.88
C SER A 82 85.04 58.53 -156.15
N SER A 83 86.38 58.55 -156.15
CA SER A 83 87.23 58.08 -157.25
C SER A 83 87.22 56.56 -157.45
N ASP A 84 86.77 55.77 -156.46
CA ASP A 84 86.64 54.30 -156.59
C ASP A 84 85.39 53.88 -157.39
N PHE A 85 84.59 54.84 -157.87
CA PHE A 85 83.38 54.61 -158.66
C PHE A 85 83.60 54.99 -160.13
N GLY A 86 82.79 54.41 -161.03
CA GLY A 86 82.88 54.64 -162.48
C GLY A 86 83.77 53.64 -163.22
N GLU A 87 84.18 53.98 -164.45
CA GLU A 87 84.90 53.06 -165.36
C GLU A 87 86.35 52.78 -164.94
N GLY A 88 87.00 53.69 -164.21
CA GLY A 88 88.39 53.57 -163.74
C GLY A 88 88.60 52.86 -162.40
N ARG A 89 87.58 52.14 -161.89
CA ARG A 89 87.60 51.54 -160.54
C ARG A 89 88.63 50.41 -160.39
N ASP A 90 89.21 50.29 -159.20
CA ASP A 90 90.05 49.14 -158.84
C ASP A 90 89.19 47.90 -158.60
N LYS A 91 89.14 47.04 -159.62
CA LYS A 91 88.40 45.77 -159.56
C LYS A 91 88.86 44.87 -158.41
N LYS A 92 90.15 44.84 -158.06
CA LYS A 92 90.65 43.96 -156.98
C LYS A 92 90.10 44.40 -155.63
N LYS A 93 90.12 45.71 -155.35
CA LYS A 93 89.57 46.30 -154.12
C LYS A 93 88.08 46.01 -153.96
N TRP A 94 87.30 46.21 -155.03
CA TRP A 94 85.86 45.92 -155.02
C TRP A 94 85.55 44.43 -154.81
N MET A 95 86.25 43.52 -155.51
CA MET A 95 86.05 42.07 -155.35
C MET A 95 86.45 41.59 -153.95
N ALA A 96 87.51 42.16 -153.38
CA ALA A 96 87.89 41.89 -152.00
C ALA A 96 86.77 42.31 -151.03
N LEU A 97 86.22 43.50 -151.19
CA LEU A 97 85.11 43.98 -150.35
C LEU A 97 83.85 43.11 -150.49
N PHE A 98 83.46 42.74 -151.73
CA PHE A 98 82.35 41.78 -151.94
C PHE A 98 82.57 40.50 -151.15
N SER A 99 83.79 39.95 -151.19
CA SER A 99 84.11 38.74 -150.45
C SER A 99 83.91 38.90 -148.94
N TYR A 100 84.36 40.02 -148.38
CA TYR A 100 84.25 40.31 -146.94
C TYR A 100 82.79 40.43 -146.51
N ILE A 101 81.99 41.19 -147.27
CA ILE A 101 80.57 41.40 -146.99
C ILE A 101 79.80 40.09 -147.10
N LEU A 102 80.04 39.31 -148.16
CA LEU A 102 79.35 38.03 -148.36
C LEU A 102 79.69 37.01 -147.27
N LYS A 103 80.96 36.93 -146.83
CA LYS A 103 81.35 36.07 -145.70
C LYS A 103 80.62 36.47 -144.42
N PHE A 104 80.54 37.77 -144.13
CA PHE A 104 79.81 38.26 -142.96
C PHE A 104 78.31 37.97 -143.05
N ILE A 105 77.70 38.20 -144.21
CA ILE A 105 76.27 37.95 -144.39
C ILE A 105 75.96 36.46 -144.23
N GLN A 106 76.77 35.57 -144.79
CA GLN A 106 76.63 34.12 -144.57
C GLN A 106 76.74 33.76 -143.08
N PHE A 107 77.70 34.36 -142.36
CA PHE A 107 77.81 34.20 -140.92
C PHE A 107 76.57 34.72 -140.17
N LYS A 108 76.04 35.89 -140.53
CA LYS A 108 74.84 36.47 -139.93
C LYS A 108 73.60 35.58 -140.13
N PHE A 109 73.43 35.00 -141.30
CA PHE A 109 72.32 34.06 -141.57
C PHE A 109 72.44 32.74 -140.81
N SER A 110 73.64 32.36 -140.34
CA SER A 110 73.81 31.19 -139.47
C SER A 110 73.27 31.39 -138.04
N PHE A 111 72.91 32.62 -137.64
CA PHE A 111 72.38 32.95 -136.30
C PHE A 111 70.86 32.79 -136.12
N LYS A 112 70.18 31.99 -136.96
CA LYS A 112 68.72 31.73 -136.84
C LYS A 112 68.28 31.23 -135.45
N ASP A 113 69.17 30.60 -134.69
CA ASP A 113 68.88 30.08 -133.35
C ASP A 113 68.75 31.17 -132.28
N GLY A 114 69.33 32.37 -132.48
CA GLY A 114 69.30 33.45 -131.48
C GLY A 114 67.89 34.00 -131.21
N LEU A 115 67.06 34.09 -132.25
CA LEU A 115 65.66 34.53 -132.12
C LEU A 115 64.81 33.51 -131.35
N LYS A 116 65.04 32.21 -131.58
CA LYS A 116 64.35 31.14 -130.87
C LYS A 116 64.72 31.13 -129.38
N ILE A 117 66.00 31.23 -129.07
CA ILE A 117 66.50 31.32 -127.68
C ILE A 117 65.90 32.52 -126.95
N TYR A 118 65.80 33.68 -127.60
CA TYR A 118 65.17 34.86 -127.02
C TYR A 118 63.68 34.67 -126.75
N SER A 119 62.94 34.07 -127.70
CA SER A 119 61.51 33.77 -127.54
C SER A 119 61.26 32.78 -126.40
N ASP A 120 62.06 31.71 -126.32
CA ASP A 120 61.96 30.68 -125.27
C ASP A 120 62.23 31.32 -123.89
N ALA A 121 63.28 32.14 -123.76
CA ALA A 121 63.59 32.84 -122.51
C ALA A 121 62.47 33.83 -122.08
N LEU A 122 61.77 34.44 -123.05
CA LEU A 122 60.65 35.33 -122.77
C LEU A 122 59.42 34.54 -122.28
N SER A 123 59.18 33.36 -122.86
CA SER A 123 58.16 32.42 -122.42
C SER A 123 58.44 31.93 -121.00
N ASP A 124 59.66 31.47 -120.73
CA ASP A 124 60.09 31.00 -119.40
C ASP A 124 59.95 32.09 -118.34
N LYS A 125 60.31 33.34 -118.67
CA LYS A 125 60.12 34.49 -117.76
C LYS A 125 58.64 34.73 -117.44
N SER A 126 57.75 34.57 -118.42
CA SER A 126 56.31 34.72 -118.22
C SER A 126 55.73 33.59 -117.37
N GLU A 127 56.20 32.36 -117.58
CA GLU A 127 55.79 31.20 -116.79
C GLU A 127 56.30 31.30 -115.35
N TYR A 128 57.55 31.69 -115.15
CA TYR A 128 58.11 31.92 -113.82
C TYR A 128 57.31 32.97 -113.04
N ARG A 129 56.94 34.09 -113.69
CA ARG A 129 56.07 35.12 -113.08
C ARG A 129 54.73 34.52 -112.63
N ARG A 130 54.07 33.75 -113.50
CA ARG A 130 52.80 33.08 -113.18
C ARG A 130 52.93 32.13 -111.99
N LEU A 131 54.02 31.37 -111.92
CA LEU A 131 54.31 30.47 -110.80
C LEU A 131 54.54 31.25 -109.49
N CYS A 132 55.28 32.37 -109.52
CA CYS A 132 55.46 33.24 -108.36
C CYS A 132 54.13 33.78 -107.83
N GLU A 133 53.25 34.28 -108.71
CA GLU A 133 51.91 34.77 -108.34
C GLU A 133 51.05 33.66 -107.72
N ALA A 134 51.12 32.43 -108.27
CA ALA A 134 50.43 31.27 -107.71
C ALA A 134 50.95 30.90 -106.31
N VAL A 135 52.27 30.95 -106.08
CA VAL A 135 52.89 30.69 -104.77
C VAL A 135 52.46 31.73 -103.75
N ILE A 136 52.46 33.03 -104.11
CA ILE A 136 52.00 34.11 -103.23
C ILE A 136 50.54 33.87 -102.83
N THR A 137 49.67 33.60 -103.81
CA THR A 137 48.24 33.32 -103.57
C THR A 137 48.04 32.12 -102.64
N GLN A 138 48.83 31.05 -102.81
CA GLN A 138 48.75 29.88 -101.93
C GLN A 138 49.29 30.16 -100.53
N GLN A 139 50.34 30.99 -100.41
CA GLN A 139 50.89 31.40 -99.12
C GLN A 139 49.87 32.22 -98.30
N GLU A 140 49.15 33.15 -98.94
CA GLU A 140 48.08 33.92 -98.31
C GLU A 140 46.92 33.03 -97.85
N LYS A 141 46.51 32.07 -98.68
CA LYS A 141 45.50 31.06 -98.30
C LYS A 141 45.95 30.22 -97.12
N LEU A 142 47.21 29.77 -97.11
CA LEU A 142 47.79 28.99 -96.01
C LEU A 142 47.80 29.80 -94.71
N GLU A 143 48.22 31.06 -94.75
CA GLU A 143 48.27 31.91 -93.56
C GLU A 143 46.87 32.22 -93.02
N THR A 144 45.91 32.44 -93.91
CA THR A 144 44.49 32.56 -93.54
C THR A 144 44.01 31.29 -92.82
N LYS A 145 44.29 30.11 -93.37
CA LYS A 145 43.94 28.82 -92.74
C LYS A 145 44.63 28.61 -91.40
N ARG A 146 45.90 29.02 -91.25
CA ARG A 146 46.62 28.97 -89.97
C ARG A 146 45.99 29.90 -88.93
N SER A 147 45.58 31.09 -89.32
CA SER A 147 44.90 32.04 -88.42
C SER A 147 43.54 31.49 -87.95
N GLU A 148 42.73 30.94 -88.87
CA GLU A 148 41.47 30.26 -88.54
C GLU A 148 41.69 29.08 -87.58
N MET A 149 42.74 28.30 -87.81
CA MET A 149 43.10 27.17 -86.96
C MET A 149 43.50 27.63 -85.54
N ARG A 150 44.29 28.69 -85.41
CA ARG A 150 44.63 29.27 -84.09
C ARG A 150 43.40 29.74 -83.33
N ILE A 151 42.46 30.41 -84.00
CA ILE A 151 41.20 30.85 -83.39
C ILE A 151 40.36 29.65 -82.93
N LYS A 152 40.24 28.61 -83.77
CA LYS A 152 39.53 27.37 -83.40
C LYS A 152 40.19 26.66 -82.23
N GLN A 153 41.52 26.60 -82.20
CA GLN A 153 42.29 25.98 -81.11
C GLN A 153 42.07 26.71 -79.79
N GLN A 154 42.17 28.04 -79.78
CA GLN A 154 41.85 28.85 -78.60
C GLN A 154 40.41 28.62 -78.12
N LYS A 155 39.46 28.48 -79.05
CA LYS A 155 38.07 28.21 -78.69
C LYS A 155 37.90 26.83 -78.06
N ILE A 156 38.60 25.82 -78.55
CA ILE A 156 38.59 24.47 -77.98
C ILE A 156 39.13 24.52 -76.55
N GLU A 157 40.27 25.18 -76.31
CA GLU A 157 40.86 25.31 -74.97
C GLU A 157 39.90 25.99 -73.97
N GLN A 158 39.24 27.07 -74.38
CA GLN A 158 38.21 27.74 -73.56
C GLN A 158 37.02 26.82 -73.23
N LEU A 159 36.54 26.05 -74.21
CA LEU A 159 35.41 25.14 -74.01
C LEU A 159 35.79 23.95 -73.12
N THR A 160 37.00 23.42 -73.26
CA THR A 160 37.52 22.35 -72.41
C THR A 160 37.62 22.81 -70.95
N GLY A 161 38.18 23.99 -70.69
CA GLY A 161 38.26 24.53 -69.33
C GLY A 161 36.87 24.70 -68.70
N ARG A 162 35.89 25.23 -69.45
CA ARG A 162 34.51 25.36 -68.98
C ARG A 162 33.82 24.01 -68.74
N LEU A 163 34.16 22.98 -69.52
CA LEU A 163 33.66 21.62 -69.29
C LEU A 163 34.19 21.04 -67.98
N ASP A 164 35.46 21.23 -67.68
CA ASP A 164 36.07 20.74 -66.43
C ASP A 164 35.50 21.46 -65.20
N GLU A 165 35.26 22.77 -65.29
CA GLU A 165 34.54 23.52 -64.25
C GLU A 165 33.13 22.97 -64.01
N LEU A 166 32.38 22.69 -65.08
CA LEU A 166 31.04 22.12 -64.98
C LEU A 166 31.05 20.70 -64.41
N ARG A 167 32.06 19.88 -64.74
CA ARG A 167 32.24 18.54 -64.14
C ARG A 167 32.51 18.64 -62.64
N SER A 168 33.44 19.49 -62.22
CA SER A 168 33.71 19.72 -60.80
C SER A 168 32.47 20.22 -60.04
N LEU A 169 31.70 21.12 -60.65
CA LEU A 169 30.45 21.61 -60.06
C LEU A 169 29.40 20.48 -59.93
N ARG A 170 29.31 19.60 -60.94
CA ARG A 170 28.42 18.43 -60.90
C ARG A 170 28.82 17.51 -59.75
N GLU A 171 30.09 17.14 -59.64
CA GLU A 171 30.57 16.25 -58.56
C GLU A 171 30.25 16.82 -57.18
N LYS A 172 30.48 18.13 -56.97
CA LYS A 172 30.12 18.81 -55.71
C LYS A 172 28.62 18.73 -55.41
N LYS A 173 27.77 18.89 -56.44
CA LYS A 173 26.31 18.78 -56.28
C LYS A 173 25.88 17.34 -55.99
N GLU A 174 26.50 16.37 -56.65
CA GLU A 174 26.22 14.95 -56.45
C GLU A 174 26.57 14.53 -55.01
N SER A 175 27.76 14.87 -54.52
CA SER A 175 28.13 14.64 -53.12
C SER A 175 27.20 15.36 -52.12
N ALA A 176 26.72 16.56 -52.45
CA ALA A 176 25.76 17.27 -51.61
C ALA A 176 24.37 16.59 -51.61
N CYS A 177 23.91 16.06 -52.76
CA CYS A 177 22.69 15.27 -52.85
C CYS A 177 22.82 13.99 -52.00
N ASP A 178 23.93 13.26 -52.12
CA ASP A 178 24.16 12.04 -51.33
C ASP A 178 24.15 12.34 -49.82
N ALA A 179 24.75 13.46 -49.41
CA ALA A 179 24.73 13.89 -48.01
C ALA A 179 23.30 14.24 -47.53
N LEU A 180 22.49 14.88 -48.38
CA LEU A 180 21.10 15.19 -48.07
C LEU A 180 20.23 13.93 -47.99
N ASP A 181 20.42 12.96 -48.89
CA ASP A 181 19.69 11.69 -48.86
C ASP A 181 20.02 10.89 -47.60
N ASN A 182 21.29 10.82 -47.21
CA ASN A 182 21.70 10.20 -45.94
C ASN A 182 21.06 10.87 -44.72
N ARG A 183 20.96 12.21 -44.74
CA ARG A 183 20.29 12.98 -43.68
C ARG A 183 18.78 12.72 -43.68
N LEU A 184 18.15 12.62 -44.84
CA LEU A 184 16.73 12.29 -44.98
C LEU A 184 16.43 10.90 -44.40
N ILE A 185 17.26 9.89 -44.72
CA ILE A 185 17.13 8.53 -44.17
C ILE A 185 17.24 8.55 -42.64
N SER A 186 18.21 9.30 -42.10
CA SER A 186 18.41 9.43 -40.65
C SER A 186 17.20 10.09 -39.96
N LEU A 187 16.65 11.16 -40.55
CA LEU A 187 15.45 11.81 -40.03
C LEU A 187 14.22 10.90 -40.11
N LYS A 188 14.07 10.13 -41.19
CA LYS A 188 12.98 9.17 -41.35
C LYS A 188 13.05 8.09 -40.26
N ASN A 189 14.25 7.54 -40.00
CA ASN A 189 14.45 6.56 -38.94
C ASN A 189 14.15 7.14 -37.56
N ALA A 190 14.63 8.35 -37.27
CA ALA A 190 14.34 9.04 -36.01
C ALA A 190 12.84 9.30 -35.82
N ASN A 191 12.13 9.65 -36.89
CA ASN A 191 10.69 9.87 -36.87
C ASN A 191 9.90 8.57 -36.59
N VAL A 192 10.34 7.44 -37.15
CA VAL A 192 9.75 6.11 -36.84
C VAL A 192 9.89 5.81 -35.35
N VAL A 193 11.09 5.95 -34.79
CA VAL A 193 11.34 5.72 -33.36
C VAL A 193 10.49 6.66 -32.48
N CYS A 194 10.39 7.94 -32.85
CA CYS A 194 9.54 8.88 -32.11
C CYS A 194 8.05 8.50 -32.19
N SER A 195 7.57 8.04 -33.35
CA SER A 195 6.19 7.59 -33.53
C SER A 195 5.89 6.37 -32.66
N GLU A 196 6.76 5.36 -32.67
CA GLU A 196 6.62 4.18 -31.83
C GLU A 196 6.61 4.53 -30.34
N HIS A 197 7.45 5.49 -29.92
CA HIS A 197 7.47 5.98 -28.55
C HIS A 197 6.18 6.74 -28.17
N ILE A 198 5.65 7.58 -29.07
CA ILE A 198 4.36 8.26 -28.86
C ILE A 198 3.23 7.24 -28.72
N ASP A 199 3.20 6.20 -29.55
CA ASP A 199 2.16 5.17 -29.48
C ASP A 199 2.28 4.34 -28.18
N SER A 200 3.50 4.06 -27.71
CA SER A 200 3.73 3.45 -26.39
C SER A 200 3.20 4.33 -25.25
N LEU A 201 3.51 5.63 -25.26
CA LEU A 201 3.04 6.57 -24.23
C LEU A 201 1.51 6.73 -24.25
N ARG A 202 0.89 6.68 -25.44
CA ARG A 202 -0.57 6.68 -25.58
C ARG A 202 -1.21 5.45 -24.94
N ASN A 203 -0.61 4.27 -25.14
CA ASN A 203 -1.10 3.04 -24.51
C ASN A 203 -0.95 3.11 -22.98
N GLU A 204 0.20 3.55 -22.48
CA GLU A 204 0.44 3.72 -21.03
C GLU A 204 -0.55 4.70 -20.40
N ASN A 205 -0.82 5.84 -21.05
CA ASN A 205 -1.85 6.77 -20.59
C ASN A 205 -3.24 6.15 -20.57
N ALA A 206 -3.62 5.37 -21.58
CA ALA A 206 -4.92 4.70 -21.60
C ALA A 206 -5.05 3.69 -20.45
N GLU A 207 -3.98 2.95 -20.15
CA GLU A 207 -3.94 2.04 -18.99
C GLU A 207 -4.12 2.82 -17.68
N LEU A 208 -3.39 3.91 -17.49
CA LEU A 208 -3.50 4.77 -16.30
C LEU A 208 -4.89 5.41 -16.15
N GLU A 209 -5.53 5.82 -17.25
CA GLU A 209 -6.91 6.32 -17.25
C GLU A 209 -7.88 5.24 -16.77
N THR A 210 -7.75 4.01 -17.27
CA THR A 210 -8.58 2.89 -16.82
C THR A 210 -8.35 2.52 -15.36
N GLU A 211 -7.11 2.59 -14.87
CA GLU A 211 -6.78 2.36 -13.47
C GLU A 211 -7.39 3.45 -12.58
N CYS A 212 -7.28 4.72 -12.98
CA CYS A 212 -7.90 5.84 -12.27
C CYS A 212 -9.42 5.69 -12.19
N GLU A 213 -10.09 5.33 -13.29
CA GLU A 213 -11.53 5.06 -13.27
C GLU A 213 -11.88 3.91 -12.34
N THR A 214 -11.10 2.83 -12.35
CA THR A 214 -11.32 1.66 -11.50
C THR A 214 -11.18 2.03 -10.01
N VAL A 215 -10.11 2.72 -9.64
CA VAL A 215 -9.88 3.20 -8.27
C VAL A 215 -10.96 4.19 -7.84
N SER A 216 -11.34 5.14 -8.71
CA SER A 216 -12.40 6.09 -8.44
C SER A 216 -13.74 5.39 -8.16
N ASN A 217 -14.09 4.38 -8.96
CA ASN A 217 -15.29 3.56 -8.76
C ASN A 217 -15.24 2.77 -7.45
N MET A 218 -14.09 2.18 -7.10
CA MET A 218 -13.90 1.49 -5.82
C MET A 218 -14.06 2.44 -4.63
N ILE A 219 -13.50 3.65 -4.70
CA ILE A 219 -13.65 4.67 -3.66
C ILE A 219 -15.13 5.05 -3.52
N LEU A 220 -15.82 5.30 -4.64
CA LEU A 220 -17.26 5.61 -4.65
C LEU A 220 -18.09 4.50 -3.99
N GLN A 221 -17.84 3.23 -4.34
CA GLN A 221 -18.53 2.09 -3.71
C GLN A 221 -18.22 1.98 -2.21
N SER A 222 -16.96 2.19 -1.81
CA SER A 222 -16.58 2.21 -0.40
C SER A 222 -17.31 3.31 0.37
N VAL A 223 -17.34 4.53 -0.17
CA VAL A 223 -18.07 5.67 0.40
C VAL A 223 -19.57 5.38 0.51
N GLN A 224 -20.16 4.68 -0.45
CA GLN A 224 -21.58 4.29 -0.43
C GLN A 224 -21.90 3.22 0.62
N THR A 225 -20.96 2.30 0.92
CA THR A 225 -21.17 1.17 1.85
C THR A 225 -20.83 1.49 3.31
N ILE A 226 -20.03 2.53 3.56
CA ILE A 226 -19.71 3.00 4.92
C ILE A 226 -20.98 3.38 5.71
N PRO A 227 -21.92 4.18 5.19
CA PRO A 227 -23.16 4.53 5.89
C PRO A 227 -23.98 3.30 6.33
N GLU A 228 -24.09 2.28 5.48
CA GLU A 228 -24.79 1.05 5.81
C GLU A 228 -24.09 0.29 6.93
N SER A 229 -22.76 0.25 6.90
CA SER A 229 -21.95 -0.39 7.94
C SER A 229 -22.01 0.35 9.27
N ILE A 230 -22.00 1.68 9.25
CA ILE A 230 -22.24 2.53 10.43
C ILE A 230 -23.65 2.31 10.96
N GLY A 231 -24.66 2.22 10.08
CA GLY A 231 -26.05 1.90 10.45
C GLY A 231 -26.14 0.59 11.22
N ARG A 232 -25.56 -0.49 10.69
CA ARG A 232 -25.52 -1.80 11.36
C ARG A 232 -24.82 -1.76 12.72
N LEU A 233 -23.70 -1.05 12.83
CA LEU A 233 -23.00 -0.88 14.11
C LEU A 233 -23.83 -0.09 15.12
N LYS A 234 -24.54 0.95 14.68
CA LYS A 234 -25.43 1.73 15.52
C LYS A 234 -26.60 0.88 16.03
N ASP A 235 -27.20 0.05 15.18
CA ASP A 235 -28.30 -0.84 15.57
C ASP A 235 -27.83 -1.85 16.63
N SER A 236 -26.67 -2.46 16.42
CA SER A 236 -26.07 -3.39 17.39
C SER A 236 -25.71 -2.71 18.71
N LEU A 237 -25.23 -1.46 18.67
CA LEU A 237 -24.98 -0.68 19.89
C LEU A 237 -26.26 -0.40 20.67
N ASN A 238 -27.34 -0.01 19.99
CA ASN A 238 -28.64 0.22 20.63
C ASN A 238 -29.18 -1.06 21.28
N GLU A 239 -28.97 -2.22 20.66
CA GLU A 239 -29.36 -3.53 21.22
C GLU A 239 -28.57 -3.84 22.50
N VAL A 240 -27.25 -3.63 22.49
CA VAL A 240 -26.41 -3.79 23.69
C VAL A 240 -26.82 -2.82 24.81
N GLU A 241 -27.13 -1.56 24.48
CA GLU A 241 -27.62 -0.59 25.47
C GLU A 241 -28.94 -1.04 26.10
N ALA A 242 -29.88 -1.56 25.30
CA ALA A 242 -31.13 -2.12 25.79
C ALA A 242 -30.91 -3.33 26.71
N ASP A 243 -30.02 -4.24 26.33
CA ASP A 243 -29.64 -5.40 27.15
C ASP A 243 -29.00 -4.98 28.47
N MET A 244 -28.11 -3.98 28.46
CA MET A 244 -27.53 -3.42 29.67
C MET A 244 -28.60 -2.82 30.58
N HIS A 245 -29.57 -2.09 30.03
CA HIS A 245 -30.67 -1.53 30.82
C HIS A 245 -31.49 -2.63 31.50
N ASN A 246 -31.86 -3.68 30.75
CA ASN A 246 -32.57 -4.85 31.29
C ASN A 246 -31.78 -5.57 32.39
N LEU A 247 -30.46 -5.71 32.22
CA LEU A 247 -29.58 -6.28 33.24
C LEU A 247 -29.53 -5.41 34.51
N PHE A 248 -29.50 -4.09 34.37
CA PHE A 248 -29.55 -3.19 35.53
C PHE A 248 -30.88 -3.27 36.27
N GLU A 249 -32.00 -3.33 35.57
CA GLU A 249 -33.32 -3.54 36.20
C GLU A 249 -33.36 -4.87 36.96
N THR A 250 -32.85 -5.94 36.34
CA THR A 250 -32.78 -7.25 36.96
C THR A 250 -31.88 -7.24 38.20
N LEU A 251 -30.72 -6.59 38.11
CA LEU A 251 -29.80 -6.43 39.24
C LEU A 251 -30.44 -5.66 40.39
N ASN A 252 -31.13 -4.55 40.10
CA ASN A 252 -31.84 -3.78 41.11
C ASN A 252 -32.92 -4.62 41.80
N SER A 253 -33.70 -5.39 41.05
CA SER A 253 -34.68 -6.33 41.61
C SER A 253 -34.05 -7.39 42.53
N VAL A 254 -32.87 -7.91 42.16
CA VAL A 254 -32.11 -8.84 42.99
C VAL A 254 -31.61 -8.16 44.27
N ILE A 255 -31.08 -6.94 44.18
CA ILE A 255 -30.62 -6.17 45.34
C ILE A 255 -31.78 -5.93 46.31
N GLU A 256 -32.94 -5.49 45.83
CA GLU A 256 -34.15 -5.31 46.65
C GLU A 256 -34.54 -6.60 47.38
N ARG A 257 -34.52 -7.74 46.67
CA ARG A 257 -34.78 -9.05 47.28
C ARG A 257 -33.76 -9.41 48.34
N ILE A 258 -32.48 -9.16 48.12
CA ILE A 258 -31.42 -9.39 49.13
C ILE A 258 -31.67 -8.53 50.36
N THR A 259 -32.06 -7.26 50.21
CA THR A 259 -32.41 -6.40 51.34
C THR A 259 -33.59 -6.95 52.15
N VAL A 260 -34.62 -7.50 51.48
CA VAL A 260 -35.73 -8.19 52.16
C VAL A 260 -35.27 -9.44 52.91
N PHE A 261 -34.36 -10.22 52.32
CA PHE A 261 -33.77 -11.39 52.99
C PHE A 261 -32.97 -10.99 54.23
N GLN A 262 -32.15 -9.93 54.15
CA GLN A 262 -31.41 -9.41 55.31
C GLN A 262 -32.35 -8.95 56.43
N HIS A 263 -33.49 -8.33 56.09
CA HIS A 263 -34.52 -8.01 57.09
C HIS A 263 -35.11 -9.27 57.73
N SER A 264 -35.35 -10.31 56.93
CA SER A 264 -35.85 -11.60 57.41
C SER A 264 -34.84 -12.31 58.34
N GLU A 265 -33.54 -12.19 58.06
CA GLU A 265 -32.46 -12.70 58.92
C GLU A 265 -32.49 -12.02 60.30
N SER A 266 -32.70 -10.70 60.35
CA SER A 266 -32.86 -9.98 61.62
C SER A 266 -34.05 -10.48 62.44
N ILE A 267 -35.17 -10.84 61.79
CA ILE A 267 -36.33 -11.44 62.46
C ILE A 267 -35.98 -12.83 63.01
N LEU A 268 -35.23 -13.63 62.26
CA LEU A 268 -34.76 -14.95 62.72
C LEU A 268 -33.87 -14.83 63.97
N ASP A 269 -32.98 -13.84 64.02
CA ASP A 269 -32.15 -13.57 65.20
C ASP A 269 -33.01 -13.21 66.43
N GLN A 270 -34.05 -12.38 66.24
CA GLN A 270 -34.99 -12.05 67.32
C GLN A 270 -35.77 -13.28 67.82
N LEU A 271 -36.19 -14.16 66.90
CA LEU A 271 -36.85 -15.42 67.23
C LEU A 271 -35.91 -16.36 67.99
N LYS A 272 -34.64 -16.43 67.60
CA LYS A 272 -33.62 -17.21 68.30
C LYS A 272 -33.43 -16.71 69.74
N GLU A 273 -33.33 -15.41 69.94
CA GLU A 273 -33.24 -14.82 71.30
C GLU A 273 -34.50 -15.13 72.14
N CYS A 274 -35.69 -15.12 71.51
CA CYS A 274 -36.92 -15.55 72.17
C CYS A 274 -36.91 -17.03 72.54
N LEU A 275 -36.43 -17.90 71.64
CA LEU A 275 -36.25 -19.33 71.90
C LEU A 275 -35.28 -19.58 73.04
N ASP A 276 -34.13 -18.89 73.06
CA ASP A 276 -33.14 -18.99 74.15
C ASP A 276 -33.76 -18.57 75.50
N ARG A 277 -34.57 -17.50 75.51
CA ARG A 277 -35.35 -17.10 76.69
C ARG A 277 -36.34 -18.17 77.12
N ILE A 278 -37.06 -18.81 76.19
CA ILE A 278 -37.99 -19.90 76.48
C ILE A 278 -37.26 -21.10 77.05
N TYR A 279 -36.12 -21.51 76.47
CA TYR A 279 -35.31 -22.62 76.99
C TYR A 279 -34.80 -22.33 78.41
N LEU A 280 -34.35 -21.11 78.70
CA LEU A 280 -33.95 -20.70 80.05
C LEU A 280 -35.10 -20.81 81.06
N GLN A 281 -36.32 -20.40 80.66
CA GLN A 281 -37.52 -20.55 81.49
C GLN A 281 -37.91 -22.02 81.69
N LEU A 282 -37.77 -22.85 80.66
CA LEU A 282 -38.04 -24.28 80.73
C LEU A 282 -37.10 -24.97 81.72
N ASP A 283 -35.81 -24.61 81.72
CA ASP A 283 -34.84 -25.17 82.67
C ASP A 283 -35.09 -24.69 84.10
N LYS A 284 -35.48 -23.43 84.31
CA LYS A 284 -35.98 -22.96 85.63
C LYS A 284 -37.19 -23.76 86.10
N TYR A 285 -38.16 -24.00 85.21
CA TYR A 285 -39.33 -24.80 85.53
C TYR A 285 -38.96 -26.26 85.89
N LYS A 286 -38.05 -26.90 85.15
CA LYS A 286 -37.55 -28.24 85.51
C LYS A 286 -36.88 -28.28 86.89
N SER A 287 -36.08 -27.26 87.21
CA SER A 287 -35.42 -27.14 88.52
C SER A 287 -36.44 -26.96 89.66
N LEU A 288 -37.42 -26.08 89.48
CA LEU A 288 -38.51 -25.90 90.45
C LEU A 288 -39.32 -27.17 90.66
N LYS A 289 -39.63 -27.90 89.58
CA LYS A 289 -40.35 -29.18 89.67
C LYS A 289 -39.55 -30.26 90.42
N GLN A 290 -38.21 -30.27 90.29
CA GLN A 290 -37.37 -31.16 91.10
C GLN A 290 -37.33 -30.76 92.57
N GLN A 291 -37.32 -29.45 92.85
CA GLN A 291 -37.39 -28.94 94.22
C GLN A 291 -38.73 -29.27 94.89
N GLU A 292 -39.84 -29.04 94.20
CA GLU A 292 -41.20 -29.38 94.67
C GLU A 292 -41.30 -30.88 95.02
N LYS A 293 -40.77 -31.75 94.16
CA LYS A 293 -40.75 -33.20 94.41
C LYS A 293 -39.88 -33.59 95.62
N ALA A 294 -38.81 -32.84 95.90
CA ALA A 294 -37.98 -33.07 97.08
C ALA A 294 -38.69 -32.62 98.37
N GLU A 295 -39.35 -31.47 98.34
CA GLU A 295 -40.17 -30.94 99.45
C GLU A 295 -41.37 -31.86 99.75
N GLU A 296 -42.05 -32.39 98.72
CA GLU A 296 -43.13 -33.37 98.88
C GLU A 296 -42.65 -34.64 99.60
N SER A 297 -41.48 -35.17 99.22
CA SER A 297 -40.86 -36.34 99.88
C SER A 297 -40.40 -36.08 101.32
N GLU A 298 -40.12 -34.83 101.68
CA GLU A 298 -39.80 -34.43 103.05
C GLU A 298 -41.07 -34.32 103.91
N LEU A 299 -42.14 -33.72 103.37
CA LEU A 299 -43.46 -33.67 103.99
C LEU A 299 -44.06 -35.08 104.23
N GLU A 300 -43.88 -36.03 103.30
CA GLU A 300 -44.31 -37.41 103.51
C GLU A 300 -43.60 -38.09 104.70
N ARG A 301 -42.31 -37.77 104.90
CA ARG A 301 -41.54 -38.24 106.06
C ARG A 301 -42.06 -37.64 107.37
N ASP A 302 -42.35 -36.35 107.39
CA ASP A 302 -42.89 -35.66 108.56
C ASP A 302 -44.30 -36.17 108.94
N VAL A 303 -45.15 -36.45 107.96
CA VAL A 303 -46.48 -37.04 108.18
C VAL A 303 -46.36 -38.45 108.79
N ALA A 304 -45.40 -39.26 108.34
CA ALA A 304 -45.16 -40.59 108.90
C ALA A 304 -44.66 -40.50 110.36
N GLU A 305 -43.79 -39.55 110.68
CA GLU A 305 -43.28 -39.33 112.04
C GLU A 305 -44.39 -38.82 112.98
N LEU A 306 -45.24 -37.90 112.52
CA LEU A 306 -46.39 -37.42 113.28
C LEU A 306 -47.42 -38.52 113.55
N LYS A 307 -47.69 -39.41 112.58
CA LYS A 307 -48.55 -40.59 112.79
C LYS A 307 -47.99 -41.54 113.85
N LYS A 308 -46.66 -41.71 113.90
CA LYS A 308 -46.00 -42.51 114.95
C LYS A 308 -46.19 -41.88 116.33
N LYS A 309 -45.99 -40.57 116.46
CA LYS A 309 -46.22 -39.84 117.74
C LYS A 309 -47.70 -39.82 118.16
N GLN A 310 -48.63 -39.81 117.20
CA GLN A 310 -50.07 -39.94 117.47
C GLN A 310 -50.40 -41.30 118.12
N LEU A 311 -49.84 -42.40 117.60
CA LEU A 311 -50.01 -43.74 118.16
C LEU A 311 -49.40 -43.86 119.57
N GLU A 312 -48.24 -43.25 119.81
CA GLU A 312 -47.61 -43.17 121.14
C GLU A 312 -48.48 -42.39 122.15
N LYS A 313 -49.11 -41.29 121.72
CA LYS A 313 -50.05 -40.51 122.53
C LYS A 313 -51.32 -41.29 122.88
N GLU A 314 -51.87 -42.06 121.93
CA GLU A 314 -53.04 -42.90 122.18
C GLU A 314 -52.74 -44.03 123.16
N ALA A 315 -51.56 -44.64 123.09
CA ALA A 315 -51.10 -45.63 124.06
C ALA A 315 -51.01 -45.03 125.47
N PHE A 316 -50.43 -43.83 125.60
CA PHE A 316 -50.29 -43.13 126.88
C PHE A 316 -51.64 -42.78 127.53
N ASN A 317 -52.63 -42.38 126.73
CA ASN A 317 -53.98 -42.07 127.22
C ASN A 317 -54.72 -43.33 127.75
N ARG A 318 -54.49 -44.50 127.15
CA ARG A 318 -55.06 -45.77 127.68
C ARG A 318 -54.48 -46.09 129.06
N THR A 319 -53.16 -45.91 129.25
CA THR A 319 -52.49 -46.13 130.54
C THR A 319 -52.95 -45.14 131.63
N LEU A 320 -53.19 -43.87 131.25
CA LEU A 320 -53.72 -42.85 132.15
C LEU A 320 -55.15 -43.19 132.64
N SER A 321 -55.99 -43.68 131.73
CA SER A 321 -57.37 -44.09 132.05
C SER A 321 -57.40 -45.28 133.03
N ASP A 322 -56.50 -46.25 132.89
CA ASP A 322 -56.40 -47.39 133.81
C ASP A 322 -55.96 -46.97 135.22
N LEU A 323 -55.00 -46.05 135.33
CA LEU A 323 -54.55 -45.49 136.61
C LEU A 323 -55.65 -44.66 137.30
N GLN A 324 -56.44 -43.89 136.54
CA GLN A 324 -57.59 -43.16 137.09
C GLN A 324 -58.66 -44.10 137.64
N ASN A 325 -58.98 -45.19 136.93
CA ASN A 325 -59.91 -46.22 137.39
C ASN A 325 -59.42 -46.93 138.67
N GLN A 326 -58.12 -47.19 138.78
CA GLN A 326 -57.50 -47.82 139.95
C GLN A 326 -57.53 -46.89 141.18
N SER A 327 -57.28 -45.59 140.99
CA SER A 327 -57.39 -44.56 142.04
C SER A 327 -58.81 -44.42 142.56
N MET A 328 -59.81 -44.45 141.67
CA MET A 328 -61.23 -44.34 142.07
C MET A 328 -61.70 -45.53 142.90
N ARG A 329 -61.24 -46.75 142.59
CA ARG A 329 -61.50 -47.96 143.40
C ARG A 329 -60.90 -47.86 144.81
N GLN A 330 -59.68 -47.32 144.95
CA GLN A 330 -59.06 -47.13 146.27
C GLN A 330 -59.76 -46.04 147.11
N LYS A 331 -60.23 -44.94 146.50
CA LYS A 331 -61.01 -43.90 147.19
C LYS A 331 -62.35 -44.42 147.74
N LEU A 332 -63.03 -45.30 147.01
CA LEU A 332 -64.28 -45.95 147.45
C LEU A 332 -64.06 -46.91 148.64
N LEU A 333 -62.94 -47.64 148.65
CA LEU A 333 -62.59 -48.53 149.76
C LEU A 333 -62.28 -47.77 151.06
N LEU A 334 -61.60 -46.62 150.95
CA LEU A 334 -61.31 -45.71 152.07
C LEU A 334 -62.56 -45.05 152.65
N ALA A 335 -63.51 -44.65 151.79
CA ALA A 335 -64.78 -44.07 152.23
C ALA A 335 -65.65 -45.08 153.02
N ASN A 336 -65.69 -46.35 152.60
CA ASN A 336 -66.44 -47.40 153.29
C ASN A 336 -65.82 -47.76 154.67
N LYS A 337 -64.49 -47.84 154.79
CA LYS A 337 -63.83 -48.06 156.09
C LYS A 337 -64.07 -46.91 157.08
N LYS A 338 -64.10 -45.66 156.60
CA LYS A 338 -64.35 -44.47 157.43
C LYS A 338 -65.78 -44.42 157.98
N LYS A 339 -66.78 -44.85 157.19
CA LYS A 339 -68.19 -44.94 157.60
C LYS A 339 -68.40 -46.00 158.68
N VAL A 340 -67.82 -47.19 158.53
CA VAL A 340 -67.93 -48.29 159.51
C VAL A 340 -67.33 -47.93 160.87
N LEU A 341 -66.19 -47.21 160.89
CA LEU A 341 -65.55 -46.75 162.14
C LEU A 341 -66.32 -45.63 162.85
N GLN A 342 -67.03 -44.76 162.11
CA GLN A 342 -67.89 -43.71 162.69
C GLN A 342 -69.18 -44.26 163.30
N THR A 343 -69.78 -45.31 162.72
CA THR A 343 -70.99 -45.94 163.27
C THR A 343 -70.68 -46.67 164.58
N LYS A 344 -69.59 -47.46 164.62
CA LYS A 344 -69.17 -48.16 165.86
C LYS A 344 -68.81 -47.22 167.00
N ARG A 345 -68.24 -46.03 166.71
CA ARG A 345 -67.92 -45.03 167.74
C ARG A 345 -69.17 -44.37 168.34
N LYS A 346 -70.25 -44.20 167.57
CA LYS A 346 -71.53 -43.64 168.05
C LYS A 346 -72.34 -44.65 168.87
N GLU A 347 -72.26 -45.95 168.57
CA GLU A 347 -72.91 -47.00 169.36
C GLU A 347 -72.26 -47.16 170.75
N PHE A 348 -70.93 -47.19 170.84
CA PHE A 348 -70.22 -47.30 172.13
C PHE A 348 -70.43 -46.10 173.07
N ILE A 349 -70.58 -44.88 172.54
CA ILE A 349 -70.83 -43.70 173.37
C ILE A 349 -72.26 -43.70 173.93
N LYS A 350 -73.24 -44.17 173.15
CA LYS A 350 -74.63 -44.33 173.62
C LYS A 350 -74.78 -45.42 174.68
N GLU A 351 -74.09 -46.55 174.54
CA GLU A 351 -74.10 -47.63 175.55
C GLU A 351 -73.46 -47.17 176.87
N ILE A 352 -72.35 -46.42 176.83
CA ILE A 352 -71.69 -45.92 178.05
C ILE A 352 -72.54 -44.87 178.78
N GLU A 353 -73.24 -43.98 178.06
CA GLU A 353 -74.11 -42.98 178.67
C GLU A 353 -75.41 -43.60 179.23
N ALA A 354 -75.97 -44.62 178.57
CA ALA A 354 -77.13 -45.36 179.08
C ALA A 354 -76.80 -46.12 180.38
N ILE A 355 -75.64 -46.78 180.45
CA ILE A 355 -75.19 -47.50 181.65
C ILE A 355 -74.89 -46.52 182.81
N LYS A 356 -74.39 -45.32 182.51
CA LYS A 356 -74.16 -44.27 183.54
C LYS A 356 -75.46 -43.71 184.11
N ALA A 357 -76.49 -43.54 183.27
CA ALA A 357 -77.81 -43.07 183.67
C ALA A 357 -78.55 -44.13 184.51
N GLU A 358 -78.54 -45.40 184.09
CA GLU A 358 -79.11 -46.51 184.86
C GLU A 358 -78.45 -46.66 186.23
N THR A 359 -77.11 -46.55 186.30
CA THR A 359 -76.38 -46.70 187.57
C THR A 359 -76.73 -45.61 188.58
N GLN A 360 -76.94 -44.36 188.12
CA GLN A 360 -77.36 -43.26 189.00
C GLN A 360 -78.82 -43.38 189.44
N GLU A 361 -79.69 -43.89 188.57
CA GLU A 361 -81.10 -44.11 188.88
C GLU A 361 -81.29 -45.25 189.89
N TYR A 362 -80.54 -46.35 189.75
CA TYR A 362 -80.50 -47.44 190.74
C TYR A 362 -79.97 -46.97 192.10
N GLN A 363 -79.01 -46.06 192.14
CA GLN A 363 -78.46 -45.54 193.41
C GLN A 363 -79.47 -44.62 194.15
N LEU A 364 -80.27 -43.85 193.41
CA LEU A 364 -81.37 -43.05 193.97
C LEU A 364 -82.55 -43.91 194.42
N HIS A 365 -82.87 -44.98 193.66
CA HIS A 365 -83.92 -45.92 194.03
C HIS A 365 -83.55 -46.77 195.25
N PHE A 366 -82.29 -47.17 195.37
CA PHE A 366 -81.78 -47.94 196.51
C PHE A 366 -81.88 -47.15 197.82
N ASN A 367 -81.50 -45.87 197.82
CA ASN A 367 -81.60 -45.01 199.02
C ASN A 367 -83.06 -44.77 199.46
N ARG A 368 -84.01 -44.68 198.52
CA ARG A 368 -85.45 -44.55 198.83
C ARG A 368 -86.04 -45.83 199.38
N ILE A 369 -85.62 -46.99 198.87
CA ILE A 369 -86.06 -48.29 199.38
C ILE A 369 -85.51 -48.48 200.80
N GLN A 370 -84.25 -48.12 201.04
CA GLN A 370 -83.63 -48.22 202.37
C GLN A 370 -84.34 -47.36 203.44
N GLN A 371 -84.87 -46.19 203.07
CA GLN A 371 -85.70 -45.38 203.98
C GLN A 371 -87.11 -45.96 204.18
N LYS A 372 -87.71 -46.60 203.17
CA LYS A 372 -89.03 -47.23 203.30
C LYS A 372 -89.00 -48.51 204.13
N THR A 373 -87.92 -49.28 204.07
CA THR A 373 -87.77 -50.51 204.87
C THR A 373 -87.68 -50.19 206.37
N TYR A 374 -87.03 -49.08 206.73
CA TYR A 374 -86.92 -48.63 208.13
C TYR A 374 -88.27 -48.20 208.74
N HIS A 375 -89.23 -47.76 207.92
CA HIS A 375 -90.57 -47.42 208.36
C HIS A 375 -91.53 -48.63 208.38
N LEU A 376 -91.42 -49.56 207.43
CA LEU A 376 -92.27 -50.74 207.37
C LEU A 376 -91.94 -51.82 208.41
N GLU A 377 -90.68 -51.95 208.85
CA GLU A 377 -90.35 -52.81 210.01
C GLU A 377 -90.97 -52.30 211.33
N GLY A 378 -91.28 -51.00 211.42
CA GLY A 378 -92.05 -50.43 212.52
C GLY A 378 -93.52 -50.82 212.49
N ASP A 379 -94.12 -50.87 211.29
CA ASP A 379 -95.55 -51.14 211.10
C ASP A 379 -95.90 -52.64 211.19
N ILE A 380 -95.00 -53.54 210.77
CA ILE A 380 -95.22 -55.00 210.86
C ILE A 380 -95.26 -55.49 212.32
N LYS A 381 -94.53 -54.83 213.23
CA LYS A 381 -94.59 -55.10 214.68
C LYS A 381 -95.95 -54.78 215.30
N ILE A 382 -96.78 -53.98 214.63
CA ILE A 382 -98.12 -53.56 215.08
C ILE A 382 -99.20 -54.46 214.43
N GLY A 383 -99.02 -54.89 213.17
CA GLY A 383 -99.99 -55.70 212.43
C GLY A 383 -100.06 -57.20 212.79
N GLU A 384 -98.97 -57.82 213.24
CA GLU A 384 -99.00 -59.26 213.60
C GLU A 384 -99.84 -59.55 214.86
N VAL A 385 -100.08 -58.54 215.70
CA VAL A 385 -100.97 -58.62 216.87
C VAL A 385 -102.46 -58.64 216.45
N GLU A 386 -102.79 -58.11 215.26
CA GLU A 386 -104.17 -57.99 214.77
C GLU A 386 -104.62 -59.18 213.89
N ASN A 387 -103.72 -59.76 213.08
CA ASN A 387 -104.13 -60.72 212.05
C ASN A 387 -104.42 -62.15 212.57
N SER A 388 -103.76 -62.59 213.64
CA SER A 388 -104.10 -63.89 214.28
C SER A 388 -105.46 -63.87 215.00
N LYS A 389 -106.08 -62.68 215.17
CA LYS A 389 -107.46 -62.53 215.67
C LYS A 389 -108.50 -62.75 214.55
N LEU A 390 -108.11 -62.63 213.27
CA LEU A 390 -108.99 -62.65 212.07
C LEU A 390 -109.09 -64.02 211.38
N GLU A 391 -108.05 -64.85 211.36
CA GLU A 391 -108.16 -66.17 210.71
C GLU A 391 -108.98 -67.20 211.52
N ARG A 392 -109.16 -66.97 212.82
CA ARG A 392 -110.17 -67.65 213.64
C ARG A 392 -111.61 -67.34 213.21
N GLN A 393 -111.84 -66.39 212.30
CA GLN A 393 -113.17 -65.99 211.81
C GLN A 393 -113.47 -66.44 210.36
N LEU A 394 -112.46 -66.68 209.49
CA LEU A 394 -112.68 -66.95 208.05
C LEU A 394 -113.03 -68.40 207.69
N GLN A 395 -112.59 -69.41 208.44
CA GLN A 395 -113.00 -70.80 208.17
C GLN A 395 -114.35 -71.18 208.81
N LEU A 396 -114.95 -70.26 209.59
CA LEU A 396 -116.37 -70.32 209.94
C LEU A 396 -117.28 -69.91 208.76
N ILE A 397 -116.75 -69.24 207.71
CA ILE A 397 -117.54 -68.62 206.62
C ILE A 397 -117.62 -69.46 205.35
N ASP A 398 -116.59 -70.20 204.91
CA ASP A 398 -116.74 -71.03 203.69
C ASP A 398 -117.49 -72.35 203.96
N LYS A 399 -117.60 -72.74 205.24
CA LYS A 399 -118.60 -73.70 205.75
C LYS A 399 -120.07 -73.22 205.56
N LEU A 400 -120.31 -71.96 205.15
CA LEU A 400 -121.64 -71.43 204.81
C LEU A 400 -121.88 -71.27 203.29
N GLY A 401 -120.83 -71.25 202.44
CA GLY A 401 -120.95 -71.03 200.99
C GLY A 401 -121.34 -72.27 200.17
N HIS A 402 -120.86 -73.46 200.56
CA HIS A 402 -121.20 -74.68 199.83
C HIS A 402 -122.59 -75.25 200.21
N HIS A 403 -123.18 -74.79 201.31
CA HIS A 403 -124.63 -74.94 201.57
C HIS A 403 -125.51 -74.09 200.62
N LEU A 404 -124.97 -73.24 199.74
CA LEU A 404 -125.74 -72.32 198.86
C LEU A 404 -125.67 -72.61 197.35
N ALA A 405 -124.69 -73.37 196.83
CA ALA A 405 -124.65 -73.75 195.40
C ALA A 405 -125.16 -75.18 195.09
N ASP A 406 -125.29 -76.02 196.11
CA ASP A 406 -126.13 -77.23 196.11
C ASP A 406 -127.61 -76.92 195.72
N ILE A 407 -128.02 -75.65 195.52
CA ILE A 407 -129.41 -75.23 195.23
C ILE A 407 -129.68 -74.86 193.75
N HIS A 408 -128.70 -74.50 192.90
CA HIS A 408 -129.02 -73.89 191.58
C HIS A 408 -128.97 -74.80 190.34
N SER A 409 -128.23 -75.92 190.34
CA SER A 409 -128.19 -76.79 189.15
C SER A 409 -129.19 -77.95 189.17
N ILE A 410 -129.90 -78.12 190.29
CA ILE A 410 -131.03 -79.07 190.42
C ILE A 410 -132.27 -78.61 189.60
N LEU A 411 -132.31 -77.41 188.99
CA LEU A 411 -133.61 -76.77 188.67
C LEU A 411 -134.00 -76.41 187.21
N ARG A 412 -133.32 -76.82 186.13
CA ARG A 412 -133.94 -76.74 184.77
C ARG A 412 -133.41 -77.83 183.84
N GLY A 413 -134.07 -78.94 183.51
CA GLY A 413 -135.37 -79.58 183.81
C GLY A 413 -135.25 -81.04 183.31
N LEU A 414 -136.01 -82.09 183.69
CA LEU A 414 -137.43 -82.26 184.06
C LEU A 414 -138.33 -81.63 182.98
N ASP A 415 -139.01 -82.37 182.08
CA ASP A 415 -139.46 -83.79 182.04
C ASP A 415 -138.55 -84.80 181.32
#